data_AF-A0A6P2BN02-F1
#
_entry.id   AF-A0A6P2BN02-F1
#
_cell.length_a   1.000
_cell.length_b   1.000
_cell.length_c   1.000
_cell.angle_alpha   90.00
_cell.angle_beta   90.00
_cell.angle_gamma   90.00
#
_symmetry.space_group_name_H-M   'P 1'
#
loop_
_entity.id
_entity.type
_entity.pdbx_description
1 polymer ?
#
loop_
_entity_poly.entity_id
_entity_poly.type
_entity_poly.pdbx_seq_one_letter_code
_entity_poly.pdbx_strand_id
1 'polypeptide(L)'
;MSRTLTAAIATRVVAEEGDHAGWRWRPAGAPKSGLPAGPALQPTPPSQLTPQRTATNPTTKRGETMKFTTLVTGPVAGAAGGSRTGNRPAADAGSGFRRAGRRRHAWVLLVVIAVVAALAGCSSSGSTSPSASSSGSAAPGSALTIADVAPFSGPDAVLGPFFFGVCDGATLAINSAGGVLGHKLTCKSADTRGDPADAVPAVNQMFATTPNLALVIGCTSDEAASVVPIINGRKMAMFCMTGQSEFDKVPFPYFYRLVPPDLEESYAMVAIAQKLNYKRIALAFGNDIGSQTFVQPAITALKKAGIVLTTVQTLDLKANTFRTEAEAIIQSHPDAIMTEAFGTADPTLFSEISQFNGGKMIPVIGTSAAISPAFFKSSAAAVGASTFAANFHADNLVVESSGPAYQAFSRILLTEQNQIPGAKGNITAFLSAPGGVHLYDGINLAALAMVMSGSTSPSVYGPDIIKIGDGVPGATVCYAFADCTASLKAGHAIKYEGPGGPTSFDSFHDSTGLFQVDTFSPNGQVNVVGNLTNAQLRALSG
;
A
#
# COMPACT_ATOMS: atom_id res chain seq x y z
N MET A 1 -18.85 61.19 -15.85
CA MET A 1 -20.16 61.33 -16.50
C MET A 1 -20.23 60.36 -17.67
N SER A 2 -21.35 59.67 -17.88
CA SER A 2 -21.77 58.96 -19.13
C SER A 2 -20.81 57.96 -19.83
N ARG A 3 -21.29 56.84 -20.40
CA ARG A 3 -22.55 56.11 -20.18
C ARG A 3 -22.39 54.65 -20.65
N THR A 4 -23.20 53.80 -20.04
CA THR A 4 -23.53 52.39 -20.34
C THR A 4 -23.51 51.96 -21.81
N LEU A 5 -23.09 50.71 -22.06
CA LEU A 5 -23.94 49.79 -22.82
C LEU A 5 -23.87 48.37 -22.23
N THR A 6 -24.99 47.65 -22.29
CA THR A 6 -25.16 46.28 -21.76
C THR A 6 -25.69 45.39 -22.89
N ALA A 7 -25.23 44.15 -22.98
CA ALA A 7 -25.84 43.15 -23.85
C ALA A 7 -25.86 41.77 -23.17
N ALA A 8 -27.06 41.26 -22.93
CA ALA A 8 -27.29 39.87 -22.53
C ALA A 8 -28.56 39.39 -23.27
N ILE A 9 -28.44 38.30 -24.02
CA ILE A 9 -29.56 37.61 -24.67
C ILE A 9 -29.36 36.11 -24.47
N ALA A 10 -30.41 35.44 -23.99
CA ALA A 10 -30.47 33.99 -23.87
C ALA A 10 -31.65 33.48 -24.69
N THR A 11 -31.52 32.31 -25.32
CA THR A 11 -32.68 31.58 -25.86
C THR A 11 -32.43 30.08 -25.96
N ARG A 12 -33.42 29.31 -25.46
CA ARG A 12 -33.88 28.00 -25.94
C ARG A 12 -32.84 26.89 -26.17
N VAL A 13 -32.83 25.93 -25.25
CA VAL A 13 -32.82 24.51 -25.64
C VAL A 13 -34.23 24.14 -26.14
N VAL A 14 -34.32 23.36 -27.21
CA VAL A 14 -35.56 22.74 -27.72
C VAL A 14 -35.55 21.27 -27.30
N ALA A 15 -36.71 20.71 -26.96
CA ALA A 15 -36.84 19.29 -26.68
C ALA A 15 -37.14 18.50 -27.96
N GLU A 16 -36.53 17.33 -28.09
CA GLU A 16 -36.94 16.27 -29.01
C GLU A 16 -37.25 15.01 -28.20
N GLU A 17 -38.37 14.35 -28.53
CA GLU A 17 -38.74 13.07 -27.91
C GLU A 17 -38.10 11.91 -28.67
N GLY A 18 -37.61 10.92 -27.92
CA GLY A 18 -37.09 9.66 -28.45
C GLY A 18 -37.44 8.53 -27.51
N ASP A 19 -38.17 7.54 -28.02
CA ASP A 19 -38.71 6.42 -27.26
C ASP A 19 -37.62 5.52 -26.64
N HIS A 20 -37.88 4.97 -25.45
CA HIS A 20 -38.24 3.55 -25.31
C HIS A 20 -38.45 3.11 -23.85
N ALA A 21 -39.11 1.96 -23.67
CA ALA A 21 -39.49 1.39 -22.37
C ALA A 21 -38.29 0.96 -21.51
N GLY A 22 -38.38 0.89 -20.17
CA GLY A 22 -39.52 1.16 -19.31
C GLY A 22 -39.82 0.03 -18.33
N TRP A 23 -39.41 0.19 -17.07
CA TRP A 23 -39.82 -0.69 -15.94
C TRP A 23 -40.17 0.16 -14.72
N ARG A 24 -41.35 -0.08 -14.12
CA ARG A 24 -41.81 0.64 -12.92
C ARG A 24 -41.49 -0.14 -11.65
N TRP A 25 -40.75 0.48 -10.73
CA TRP A 25 -40.73 0.06 -9.32
C TRP A 25 -41.61 0.98 -8.48
N ARG A 26 -42.43 0.39 -7.60
CA ARG A 26 -43.19 1.12 -6.57
C ARG A 26 -42.40 1.10 -5.26
N PRO A 27 -42.30 2.20 -4.50
CA PRO A 27 -41.79 2.16 -3.14
C PRO A 27 -42.81 1.47 -2.21
N ALA A 28 -42.32 0.57 -1.34
CA ALA A 28 -43.11 0.01 -0.24
C ALA A 28 -43.08 0.96 0.97
N GLY A 29 -44.15 0.96 1.79
CA GLY A 29 -44.35 1.92 2.87
C GLY A 29 -43.62 1.61 4.17
N ALA A 30 -43.47 2.63 5.03
CA ALA A 30 -42.88 2.52 6.36
C ALA A 30 -43.85 1.94 7.40
N PRO A 31 -43.39 1.12 8.36
CA PRO A 31 -44.13 0.79 9.59
C PRO A 31 -44.09 1.93 10.63
N LYS A 32 -45.03 1.93 11.57
CA LYS A 32 -45.10 2.88 12.69
C LYS A 32 -44.66 2.27 14.02
N SER A 33 -44.37 3.16 14.97
CA SER A 33 -44.11 2.93 16.40
C SER A 33 -45.07 1.97 17.13
N GLY A 34 -44.56 1.22 18.10
CA GLY A 34 -45.34 0.53 19.12
C GLY A 34 -44.49 0.03 20.30
N LEU A 35 -44.67 0.63 21.48
CA LEU A 35 -44.09 0.17 22.76
C LEU A 35 -45.19 -0.50 23.61
N PRO A 36 -44.82 -1.52 24.40
CA PRO A 36 -45.35 -1.74 25.74
C PRO A 36 -44.22 -1.70 26.80
N ALA A 37 -44.56 -1.57 28.08
CA ALA A 37 -43.58 -1.30 29.15
C ALA A 37 -43.75 -2.19 30.40
N GLY A 38 -42.63 -2.44 31.09
CA GLY A 38 -42.55 -3.03 32.43
C GLY A 38 -42.48 -4.57 32.49
N PRO A 39 -42.17 -5.15 33.66
CA PRO A 39 -41.96 -4.51 34.97
C PRO A 39 -40.46 -4.31 35.34
N ALA A 40 -40.21 -3.63 36.45
CA ALA A 40 -38.87 -3.43 37.02
C ALA A 40 -38.55 -4.44 38.14
N LEU A 41 -37.26 -4.68 38.39
CA LEU A 41 -36.75 -5.35 39.59
C LEU A 41 -35.67 -4.48 40.27
N GLN A 42 -35.57 -4.58 41.59
CA GLN A 42 -34.75 -3.72 42.45
C GLN A 42 -33.34 -4.30 42.69
N PRO A 43 -32.34 -3.44 43.03
CA PRO A 43 -30.95 -3.87 43.20
C PRO A 43 -30.71 -4.65 44.49
N THR A 44 -29.76 -5.58 44.46
CA THR A 44 -29.21 -6.27 45.63
C THR A 44 -28.12 -5.43 46.33
N PRO A 45 -28.00 -5.50 47.66
CA PRO A 45 -27.04 -4.70 48.42
C PRO A 45 -25.62 -5.32 48.45
N PRO A 46 -24.57 -4.52 48.69
CA PRO A 46 -23.18 -5.00 48.77
C PRO A 46 -22.88 -5.70 50.11
N SER A 47 -22.19 -6.85 50.05
CA SER A 47 -21.59 -7.51 51.21
C SER A 47 -20.23 -6.91 51.58
N GLN A 48 -19.87 -6.92 52.86
CA GLN A 48 -18.75 -6.14 53.40
C GLN A 48 -17.38 -6.87 53.40
N LEU A 49 -16.33 -6.06 53.55
CA LEU A 49 -14.95 -6.46 53.81
C LEU A 49 -14.77 -7.15 55.17
N THR A 50 -13.84 -8.10 55.24
CA THR A 50 -13.20 -8.53 56.51
C THR A 50 -11.68 -8.67 56.28
N PRO A 51 -10.80 -8.11 57.13
CA PRO A 51 -9.35 -8.01 56.84
C PRO A 51 -8.49 -9.09 57.54
N GLN A 52 -7.16 -8.93 57.39
CA GLN A 52 -6.04 -9.79 57.85
C GLN A 52 -5.68 -10.92 56.85
N ARG A 53 -4.40 -11.33 56.73
CA ARG A 53 -3.28 -11.21 57.70
C ARG A 53 -1.92 -10.92 57.05
N THR A 54 -0.99 -10.35 57.83
CA THR A 54 0.37 -9.98 57.43
C THR A 54 1.41 -11.08 57.71
N ALA A 55 2.40 -11.21 56.80
CA ALA A 55 3.70 -11.88 57.02
C ALA A 55 4.70 -11.34 55.97
N THR A 56 5.51 -10.31 56.28
CA THR A 56 6.89 -10.40 56.81
C THR A 56 7.92 -11.05 55.88
N ASN A 57 8.79 -10.21 55.31
CA ASN A 57 9.93 -10.51 54.45
C ASN A 57 11.21 -10.79 55.27
N PRO A 58 12.15 -11.64 54.79
CA PRO A 58 13.55 -11.61 55.21
C PRO A 58 14.55 -11.29 54.07
N THR A 59 15.21 -10.13 54.25
CA THR A 59 16.64 -9.84 54.01
C THR A 59 17.59 -11.07 53.95
N THR A 60 18.72 -11.11 53.22
CA THR A 60 19.56 -10.03 52.62
C THR A 60 20.68 -10.54 51.69
N LYS A 61 21.29 -9.59 50.93
CA LYS A 61 22.73 -9.46 50.53
C LYS A 61 23.34 -10.40 49.47
N ARG A 62 24.12 -9.74 48.57
CA ARG A 62 25.39 -10.14 47.88
C ARG A 62 25.45 -11.52 47.21
N GLY A 63 25.78 -11.69 45.93
CA GLY A 63 26.29 -10.75 44.93
C GLY A 63 27.81 -10.83 44.78
N GLU A 64 28.26 -11.56 43.74
CA GLU A 64 29.65 -11.60 43.28
C GLU A 64 29.67 -12.00 41.79
N THR A 65 30.69 -11.56 41.04
CA THR A 65 30.85 -11.83 39.60
C THR A 65 31.79 -13.01 39.36
N MET A 66 31.49 -13.86 38.37
CA MET A 66 32.49 -14.76 37.79
C MET A 66 32.32 -14.95 36.29
N LYS A 67 33.42 -15.36 35.64
CA LYS A 67 33.66 -15.15 34.20
C LYS A 67 33.17 -16.33 33.35
N PHE A 68 32.64 -16.03 32.17
CA PHE A 68 32.58 -17.01 31.08
C PHE A 68 33.99 -17.29 30.56
N THR A 69 34.29 -18.56 30.28
CA THR A 69 35.39 -18.95 29.39
C THR A 69 34.97 -20.18 28.59
N THR A 70 35.20 -20.11 27.29
CA THR A 70 34.80 -21.06 26.25
C THR A 70 35.42 -22.44 26.42
N LEU A 71 34.71 -23.49 25.98
CA LEU A 71 35.37 -24.59 25.28
C LEU A 71 34.55 -25.02 24.05
N VAL A 72 35.25 -25.34 22.96
CA VAL A 72 34.69 -25.77 21.68
C VAL A 72 35.06 -27.23 21.43
N THR A 73 34.11 -28.03 20.95
CA THR A 73 34.40 -29.27 20.20
C THR A 73 33.38 -29.49 19.10
N GLY A 74 33.86 -29.89 17.92
CA GLY A 74 33.07 -30.17 16.72
C GLY A 74 32.55 -31.62 16.62
N PRO A 75 32.00 -32.00 15.45
CA PRO A 75 31.11 -33.16 15.30
C PRO A 75 31.81 -34.47 14.90
N VAL A 76 31.06 -35.57 15.00
CA VAL A 76 31.37 -36.89 14.40
C VAL A 76 30.15 -37.38 13.62
N ALA A 77 30.37 -37.98 12.45
CA ALA A 77 29.33 -38.58 11.60
C ALA A 77 29.34 -40.12 11.67
N GLY A 78 28.21 -40.80 11.42
CA GLY A 78 28.14 -42.27 11.50
C GLY A 78 26.84 -42.88 10.96
N ALA A 79 26.95 -43.58 9.83
CA ALA A 79 25.87 -44.07 8.98
C ALA A 79 24.93 -45.19 9.51
N ALA A 80 23.70 -45.18 8.99
CA ALA A 80 22.93 -46.30 8.40
C ALA A 80 22.39 -47.51 9.20
N GLY A 81 21.10 -47.81 8.94
CA GLY A 81 20.60 -49.18 8.71
C GLY A 81 19.56 -49.74 9.71
N GLY A 82 18.62 -50.61 9.25
CA GLY A 82 18.20 -51.69 10.15
C GLY A 82 16.83 -52.38 10.11
N SER A 83 15.73 -51.83 9.56
CA SER A 83 14.47 -52.57 9.19
C SER A 83 13.67 -53.44 10.21
N ARG A 84 12.32 -53.49 10.05
CA ARG A 84 11.35 -54.46 10.64
C ARG A 84 11.16 -54.38 12.18
N THR A 85 10.05 -54.77 12.83
CA THR A 85 8.66 -55.18 12.50
C THR A 85 7.68 -54.30 13.33
N GLY A 86 6.38 -54.13 13.08
CA GLY A 86 5.42 -54.84 12.22
C GLY A 86 4.27 -55.45 13.04
N ASN A 87 3.16 -54.72 13.25
CA ASN A 87 1.82 -55.29 13.53
C ASN A 87 0.66 -54.28 13.33
N ARG A 88 -0.54 -54.82 13.09
CA ARG A 88 -1.86 -54.15 12.91
C ARG A 88 -2.92 -55.09 13.56
N PRO A 89 -4.17 -54.69 13.89
CA PRO A 89 -5.18 -54.14 12.98
C PRO A 89 -6.02 -53.00 13.66
N ALA A 90 -7.24 -52.57 13.27
CA ALA A 90 -8.23 -53.01 12.27
C ALA A 90 -9.15 -51.87 11.79
N ALA A 91 -9.85 -52.11 10.67
CA ALA A 91 -11.10 -51.47 10.20
C ALA A 91 -11.06 -49.95 9.85
N ASP A 92 -11.94 -49.41 8.99
CA ASP A 92 -13.03 -50.02 8.21
C ASP A 92 -13.17 -49.39 6.79
N ALA A 93 -14.25 -49.74 6.07
CA ALA A 93 -14.76 -49.25 4.77
C ALA A 93 -14.26 -49.94 3.48
N GLY A 94 -15.06 -50.91 3.00
CA GLY A 94 -15.30 -51.08 1.55
C GLY A 94 -16.32 -50.03 1.04
N SER A 95 -16.71 -49.94 -0.23
CA SER A 95 -16.54 -50.78 -1.43
C SER A 95 -16.70 -49.89 -2.69
N GLY A 96 -16.52 -50.29 -3.96
CA GLY A 96 -16.05 -51.56 -4.52
C GLY A 96 -17.06 -52.26 -5.45
N PHE A 97 -17.00 -52.02 -6.77
CA PHE A 97 -17.26 -52.98 -7.88
C PHE A 97 -16.84 -52.33 -9.24
N ARG A 98 -15.86 -52.85 -9.99
CA ARG A 98 -15.90 -53.90 -11.05
C ARG A 98 -16.42 -53.39 -12.42
N ARG A 99 -15.56 -53.27 -13.46
CA ARG A 99 -14.99 -54.30 -14.40
C ARG A 99 -15.91 -54.59 -15.62
N ALA A 100 -15.43 -54.87 -16.84
CA ALA A 100 -14.07 -54.81 -17.42
C ALA A 100 -14.02 -55.04 -18.96
N GLY A 101 -12.94 -54.55 -19.60
CA GLY A 101 -12.30 -55.22 -20.76
C GLY A 101 -12.73 -54.79 -22.17
N ARG A 102 -12.06 -55.23 -23.26
CA ARG A 102 -10.82 -56.04 -23.38
C ARG A 102 -10.28 -56.01 -24.84
N ARG A 103 -8.94 -56.17 -25.01
CA ARG A 103 -8.19 -56.37 -26.30
C ARG A 103 -8.06 -55.07 -27.14
N ARG A 104 -6.88 -54.62 -27.59
CA ARG A 104 -5.74 -55.21 -28.35
C ARG A 104 -6.02 -55.41 -29.84
N HIS A 105 -5.30 -54.69 -30.71
CA HIS A 105 -4.33 -55.20 -31.70
C HIS A 105 -3.44 -54.05 -32.23
N ALA A 106 -2.28 -54.36 -32.85
CA ALA A 106 -1.30 -53.38 -33.32
C ALA A 106 -0.39 -53.95 -34.44
N TRP A 107 -0.06 -53.12 -35.45
CA TRP A 107 0.95 -53.30 -36.52
C TRP A 107 1.46 -51.87 -36.89
N VAL A 108 2.74 -51.47 -37.04
CA VAL A 108 3.97 -52.02 -37.73
C VAL A 108 3.99 -51.60 -39.22
N LEU A 109 4.71 -50.53 -39.66
CA LEU A 109 6.13 -50.40 -40.12
C LEU A 109 6.39 -50.93 -41.56
N LEU A 110 7.28 -50.43 -42.46
CA LEU A 110 8.50 -49.53 -42.46
C LEU A 110 8.48 -48.53 -43.68
N VAL A 111 9.04 -47.30 -43.64
CA VAL A 111 10.42 -46.79 -43.97
C VAL A 111 10.94 -46.95 -45.42
N VAL A 112 11.34 -45.83 -46.08
CA VAL A 112 12.40 -45.62 -47.12
C VAL A 112 12.38 -44.14 -47.61
N ILE A 113 13.32 -43.61 -48.42
CA ILE A 113 14.72 -43.16 -48.17
C ILE A 113 15.41 -42.77 -49.52
N ALA A 114 15.96 -41.54 -49.62
CA ALA A 114 16.97 -41.03 -50.59
C ALA A 114 16.62 -40.98 -52.12
N VAL A 115 17.28 -40.24 -53.06
CA VAL A 115 18.09 -38.98 -53.14
C VAL A 115 18.17 -38.59 -54.66
N VAL A 116 18.45 -37.32 -55.03
CA VAL A 116 19.26 -36.83 -56.22
C VAL A 116 18.80 -35.45 -56.78
N ALA A 117 19.69 -34.46 -56.61
CA ALA A 117 20.11 -33.33 -57.46
C ALA A 117 19.19 -32.54 -58.45
N ALA A 118 19.16 -31.22 -58.19
CA ALA A 118 19.62 -30.11 -59.06
C ALA A 118 18.84 -29.63 -60.32
N LEU A 119 18.41 -28.37 -60.25
CA LEU A 119 18.56 -27.36 -61.32
C LEU A 119 18.72 -25.96 -60.67
N ALA A 120 19.36 -25.01 -61.36
CA ALA A 120 19.96 -23.82 -60.74
C ALA A 120 19.17 -22.50 -60.94
N GLY A 121 19.31 -21.58 -59.99
CA GLY A 121 18.89 -20.19 -60.05
C GLY A 121 19.76 -19.32 -59.12
N CYS A 122 20.18 -18.15 -59.57
CA CYS A 122 21.22 -17.33 -58.92
C CYS A 122 20.68 -16.01 -58.33
N SER A 123 21.58 -15.29 -57.63
CA SER A 123 21.40 -13.99 -56.93
C SER A 123 20.62 -14.06 -55.59
N SER A 124 21.01 -13.32 -54.55
CA SER A 124 22.19 -12.43 -54.38
C SER A 124 22.71 -12.43 -52.94
N SER A 125 23.94 -11.96 -52.74
CA SER A 125 24.67 -12.07 -51.47
C SER A 125 24.10 -11.18 -50.35
N GLY A 126 23.98 -11.75 -49.15
CA GLY A 126 23.71 -11.02 -47.90
C GLY A 126 24.44 -11.69 -46.73
N SER A 127 25.36 -10.97 -46.08
CA SER A 127 26.22 -11.50 -45.01
C SER A 127 25.51 -11.54 -43.66
N THR A 128 25.39 -12.72 -43.05
CA THR A 128 24.81 -12.90 -41.71
C THR A 128 25.81 -12.63 -40.59
N SER A 129 25.65 -11.50 -39.90
CA SER A 129 26.18 -11.29 -38.54
C SER A 129 25.00 -11.25 -37.55
N PRO A 130 25.13 -11.83 -36.35
CA PRO A 130 24.04 -11.84 -35.37
C PRO A 130 23.89 -10.46 -34.71
N SER A 131 22.84 -9.73 -35.07
CA SER A 131 22.48 -8.48 -34.39
C SER A 131 22.09 -8.74 -32.95
N ALA A 132 22.78 -8.10 -31.99
CA ALA A 132 22.36 -8.08 -30.60
C ALA A 132 20.98 -7.42 -30.46
N SER A 133 20.14 -7.93 -29.57
CA SER A 133 18.82 -7.38 -29.28
C SER A 133 18.93 -6.05 -28.54
N SER A 134 18.97 -4.94 -29.28
CA SER A 134 18.78 -3.61 -28.71
C SER A 134 17.36 -3.49 -28.14
N SER A 135 17.24 -2.98 -26.93
CA SER A 135 15.97 -2.55 -26.36
C SER A 135 15.48 -1.34 -27.17
N GLY A 136 14.56 -1.58 -28.11
CA GLY A 136 14.08 -0.56 -29.02
C GLY A 136 13.37 0.57 -28.26
N SER A 137 13.90 1.79 -28.37
CA SER A 137 13.17 2.99 -27.99
C SER A 137 11.85 3.03 -28.75
N ALA A 138 10.76 3.39 -28.06
CA ALA A 138 9.44 3.50 -28.67
C ALA A 138 9.50 4.41 -29.92
N ALA A 139 8.80 4.04 -30.99
CA ALA A 139 8.79 4.83 -32.23
C ALA A 139 8.17 6.22 -31.96
N PRO A 140 8.74 7.32 -32.48
CA PRO A 140 8.25 8.67 -32.20
C PRO A 140 6.74 8.83 -32.41
N GLY A 141 6.03 9.28 -31.37
CA GLY A 141 4.58 9.45 -31.37
C GLY A 141 3.75 8.22 -30.93
N SER A 142 4.36 7.03 -30.75
CA SER A 142 3.68 5.92 -30.08
C SER A 142 3.59 6.17 -28.57
N ALA A 143 2.46 5.81 -27.93
CA ALA A 143 2.27 6.04 -26.50
C ALA A 143 3.23 5.18 -25.65
N LEU A 144 3.65 5.72 -24.50
CA LEU A 144 4.36 5.01 -23.44
C LEU A 144 3.35 4.61 -22.36
N THR A 145 3.51 3.42 -21.79
CA THR A 145 2.62 2.92 -20.73
C THR A 145 3.29 3.02 -19.36
N ILE A 146 2.55 3.48 -18.36
CA ILE A 146 2.84 3.25 -16.94
C ILE A 146 2.00 2.06 -16.49
N ALA A 147 2.62 1.06 -15.89
CA ALA A 147 1.87 -0.04 -15.27
C ALA A 147 1.66 0.22 -13.78
N ASP A 148 0.42 0.07 -13.31
CA ASP A 148 0.04 0.19 -11.91
C ASP A 148 -0.16 -1.21 -11.32
N VAL A 149 0.75 -1.60 -10.42
CA VAL A 149 0.83 -2.92 -9.80
C VAL A 149 0.32 -2.77 -8.36
N ALA A 150 -0.95 -3.10 -8.14
CA ALA A 150 -1.66 -2.80 -6.90
C ALA A 150 -2.85 -3.75 -6.67
N PRO A 151 -3.39 -3.84 -5.44
CA PRO A 151 -4.62 -4.57 -5.16
C PRO A 151 -5.85 -3.80 -5.68
N PHE A 152 -6.49 -4.33 -6.72
CA PHE A 152 -7.81 -3.90 -7.21
C PHE A 152 -8.93 -4.86 -6.77
N SER A 153 -8.58 -6.05 -6.31
CA SER A 153 -9.43 -6.93 -5.51
C SER A 153 -8.65 -7.48 -4.28
N GLY A 154 -9.27 -8.31 -3.45
CA GLY A 154 -8.69 -8.72 -2.15
C GLY A 154 -9.14 -7.85 -0.97
N PRO A 155 -8.52 -8.00 0.22
CA PRO A 155 -8.82 -7.17 1.41
C PRO A 155 -8.50 -5.69 1.17
N ASP A 156 -7.43 -5.43 0.43
CA ASP A 156 -6.74 -4.14 0.30
C ASP A 156 -7.14 -3.40 -0.98
N ALA A 157 -8.18 -3.90 -1.66
CA ALA A 157 -8.78 -3.42 -2.91
C ALA A 157 -9.20 -1.94 -2.92
N VAL A 158 -9.11 -1.26 -1.77
CA VAL A 158 -9.27 0.18 -1.64
C VAL A 158 -8.10 0.97 -2.24
N LEU A 159 -6.88 0.39 -2.27
CA LEU A 159 -5.65 1.10 -2.64
C LEU A 159 -5.48 1.25 -4.16
N GLY A 160 -5.67 0.18 -4.96
CA GLY A 160 -5.50 0.22 -6.42
C GLY A 160 -6.27 1.34 -7.12
N PRO A 161 -7.57 1.57 -6.82
CA PRO A 161 -8.31 2.71 -7.37
C PRO A 161 -7.71 4.08 -7.03
N PHE A 162 -7.04 4.25 -5.89
CA PHE A 162 -6.33 5.49 -5.56
C PHE A 162 -5.07 5.65 -6.41
N PHE A 163 -4.24 4.62 -6.50
CA PHE A 163 -2.99 4.65 -7.28
C PHE A 163 -3.28 4.91 -8.76
N PHE A 164 -4.26 4.20 -9.33
CA PHE A 164 -4.65 4.33 -10.72
C PHE A 164 -5.22 5.72 -11.04
N GLY A 165 -6.08 6.25 -10.16
CA GLY A 165 -6.66 7.59 -10.34
C GLY A 165 -5.62 8.71 -10.29
N VAL A 166 -4.57 8.56 -9.48
CA VAL A 166 -3.45 9.49 -9.49
C VAL A 166 -2.55 9.28 -10.71
N CYS A 167 -2.39 8.05 -11.20
CA CYS A 167 -1.70 7.76 -12.46
C CYS A 167 -2.36 8.47 -13.65
N ASP A 168 -3.68 8.36 -13.80
CA ASP A 168 -4.44 9.07 -14.83
C ASP A 168 -4.22 10.59 -14.69
N GLY A 169 -4.34 11.14 -13.47
CA GLY A 169 -4.05 12.55 -13.20
C GLY A 169 -2.63 12.98 -13.64
N ALA A 170 -1.60 12.24 -13.24
CA ALA A 170 -0.20 12.54 -13.61
C ALA A 170 0.03 12.45 -15.12
N THR A 171 -0.49 11.41 -15.78
CA THR A 171 -0.35 11.27 -17.24
C THR A 171 -1.11 12.34 -18.00
N LEU A 172 -2.29 12.78 -17.54
CA LEU A 172 -3.05 13.88 -18.14
C LEU A 172 -2.34 15.24 -17.97
N ALA A 173 -1.67 15.47 -16.83
CA ALA A 173 -0.79 16.62 -16.62
C ALA A 173 0.35 16.66 -17.65
N ILE A 174 1.09 15.56 -17.74
CA ILE A 174 2.25 15.39 -18.62
C ILE A 174 1.84 15.49 -20.09
N ASN A 175 0.72 14.84 -20.46
CA ASN A 175 0.16 14.89 -21.81
C ASN A 175 -0.24 16.30 -22.23
N SER A 176 -0.82 17.09 -21.32
CA SER A 176 -1.20 18.49 -21.57
C SER A 176 0.00 19.39 -21.81
N ALA A 177 1.14 19.11 -21.17
CA ALA A 177 2.42 19.79 -21.39
C ALA A 177 3.17 19.36 -22.68
N GLY A 178 2.56 18.49 -23.50
CA GLY A 178 3.15 17.96 -24.73
C GLY A 178 3.70 16.53 -24.64
N GLY A 179 3.68 15.92 -23.46
CA GLY A 179 4.18 14.56 -23.24
C GLY A 179 5.71 14.47 -23.06
N VAL A 180 6.20 13.25 -22.85
CA VAL A 180 7.62 12.94 -22.67
C VAL A 180 8.26 12.75 -24.05
N LEU A 181 9.18 13.63 -24.44
CA LEU A 181 9.90 13.55 -25.73
C LEU A 181 8.97 13.46 -26.97
N GLY A 182 7.74 13.99 -26.86
CA GLY A 182 6.70 13.91 -27.89
C GLY A 182 5.81 12.65 -27.81
N HIS A 183 6.10 11.71 -26.92
CA HIS A 183 5.24 10.57 -26.61
C HIS A 183 4.17 10.95 -25.57
N LYS A 184 2.95 10.47 -25.77
CA LYS A 184 1.89 10.54 -24.75
C LYS A 184 2.04 9.38 -23.76
N LEU A 185 1.65 9.60 -22.51
CA LEU A 185 1.62 8.59 -21.46
C LEU A 185 0.19 8.05 -21.27
N THR A 186 0.06 6.77 -20.89
CA THR A 186 -1.21 6.12 -20.52
C THR A 186 -0.99 5.15 -19.35
N CYS A 187 -1.99 4.97 -18.49
CA CYS A 187 -1.93 4.03 -17.37
C CYS A 187 -2.59 2.68 -17.68
N LYS A 188 -2.10 1.59 -17.08
CA LYS A 188 -2.67 0.24 -17.19
C LYS A 188 -2.48 -0.53 -15.88
N SER A 189 -3.56 -1.06 -15.31
CA SER A 189 -3.51 -1.81 -14.06
C SER A 189 -3.09 -3.28 -14.22
N ALA A 190 -2.54 -3.83 -13.14
CA ALA A 190 -2.27 -5.24 -12.91
C ALA A 190 -2.68 -5.59 -11.47
N ASP A 191 -3.80 -6.31 -11.31
CA ASP A 191 -4.36 -6.65 -9.99
C ASP A 191 -3.48 -7.68 -9.27
N THR A 192 -2.83 -7.24 -8.19
CA THR A 192 -2.00 -8.09 -7.31
C THR A 192 -2.81 -8.84 -6.27
N ARG A 193 -4.07 -8.42 -6.07
CA ARG A 193 -5.05 -9.02 -5.16
C ARG A 193 -4.67 -9.01 -3.67
N GLY A 194 -3.60 -8.30 -3.30
CA GLY A 194 -3.04 -8.27 -1.95
C GLY A 194 -2.32 -9.57 -1.55
N ASP A 195 -1.89 -10.40 -2.52
CA ASP A 195 -1.27 -11.70 -2.23
C ASP A 195 -0.11 -12.00 -3.21
N PRO A 196 1.11 -12.32 -2.72
CA PRO A 196 2.26 -12.69 -3.56
C PRO A 196 1.98 -13.79 -4.62
N ALA A 197 1.08 -14.74 -4.34
CA ALA A 197 0.76 -15.83 -5.26
C ALA A 197 -0.06 -15.37 -6.47
N ASP A 198 -0.86 -14.32 -6.32
CA ASP A 198 -1.60 -13.67 -7.42
C ASP A 198 -0.75 -12.55 -8.07
N ALA A 199 0.06 -11.82 -7.29
CA ALA A 199 0.90 -10.73 -7.76
C ALA A 199 2.03 -11.16 -8.72
N VAL A 200 2.76 -12.24 -8.43
CA VAL A 200 3.84 -12.75 -9.28
C VAL A 200 3.38 -13.10 -10.71
N PRO A 201 2.28 -13.86 -10.93
CA PRO A 201 1.76 -14.07 -12.27
C PRO A 201 1.17 -12.80 -12.88
N ALA A 202 0.51 -11.92 -12.11
CA ALA A 202 0.00 -10.65 -12.62
C ALA A 202 1.10 -9.75 -13.20
N VAL A 203 2.23 -9.60 -12.48
CA VAL A 203 3.38 -8.80 -12.94
C VAL A 203 4.06 -9.42 -14.17
N ASN A 204 4.20 -10.76 -14.24
CA ASN A 204 4.73 -11.40 -15.44
C ASN A 204 3.80 -11.25 -16.66
N GLN A 205 2.48 -11.32 -16.46
CA GLN A 205 1.48 -11.07 -17.50
C GLN A 205 1.44 -9.59 -17.91
N MET A 206 1.67 -8.67 -16.98
CA MET A 206 1.83 -7.23 -17.26
C MET A 206 3.02 -7.01 -18.19
N PHE A 207 4.21 -7.56 -17.90
CA PHE A 207 5.36 -7.48 -18.81
C PHE A 207 5.09 -8.13 -20.18
N ALA A 208 4.36 -9.25 -20.22
CA ALA A 208 4.04 -9.95 -21.46
C ALA A 208 3.00 -9.24 -22.36
N THR A 209 2.20 -8.33 -21.79
CA THR A 209 1.04 -7.70 -22.49
C THR A 209 1.08 -6.17 -22.52
N THR A 210 2.19 -5.55 -22.14
CA THR A 210 2.33 -4.08 -22.06
C THR A 210 3.48 -3.59 -22.94
N PRO A 211 3.24 -3.35 -24.25
CA PRO A 211 4.23 -2.72 -25.11
C PRO A 211 4.51 -1.28 -24.64
N ASN A 212 5.71 -0.79 -24.95
CA ASN A 212 6.17 0.56 -24.58
C ASN A 212 6.05 0.87 -23.07
N LEU A 213 6.13 -0.14 -22.21
CA LEU A 213 6.22 0.06 -20.75
C LEU A 213 7.43 0.94 -20.43
N ALA A 214 7.19 2.07 -19.78
CA ALA A 214 8.20 3.07 -19.48
C ALA A 214 8.42 3.26 -17.96
N LEU A 215 7.45 2.89 -17.12
CA LEU A 215 7.51 2.97 -15.66
C LEU A 215 6.57 1.94 -15.02
N VAL A 216 6.88 1.47 -13.81
CA VAL A 216 5.93 0.80 -12.91
C VAL A 216 5.64 1.69 -11.69
N ILE A 217 4.40 1.69 -11.22
CA ILE A 217 3.97 2.30 -9.96
C ILE A 217 3.20 1.28 -9.12
N GLY A 218 3.14 1.50 -7.80
CA GLY A 218 3.03 0.36 -6.88
C GLY A 218 4.25 -0.54 -7.05
N CYS A 219 4.39 -1.69 -6.42
CA CYS A 219 3.63 -2.44 -5.43
C CYS A 219 3.19 -1.75 -4.12
N THR A 220 2.31 -2.41 -3.35
CA THR A 220 2.13 -2.22 -1.90
C THR A 220 3.09 -3.13 -1.10
N SER A 221 3.11 -3.00 0.23
CA SER A 221 3.91 -3.87 1.12
C SER A 221 3.55 -5.36 1.06
N ASP A 222 2.38 -5.77 0.58
CA ASP A 222 2.00 -7.19 0.62
C ASP A 222 2.71 -8.04 -0.44
N GLU A 223 2.76 -7.55 -1.67
CA GLU A 223 3.46 -8.26 -2.75
C GLU A 223 4.93 -7.87 -2.92
N ALA A 224 5.39 -6.77 -2.30
CA ALA A 224 6.66 -6.10 -2.68
C ALA A 224 7.88 -7.02 -2.82
N ALA A 225 8.23 -7.78 -1.78
CA ALA A 225 9.37 -8.70 -1.80
C ALA A 225 9.28 -9.78 -2.90
N SER A 226 8.08 -10.10 -3.39
CA SER A 226 7.88 -11.07 -4.48
C SER A 226 7.99 -10.45 -5.87
N VAL A 227 7.62 -9.17 -6.03
CA VAL A 227 7.55 -8.51 -7.35
C VAL A 227 8.72 -7.58 -7.66
N VAL A 228 9.29 -6.88 -6.67
CA VAL A 228 10.44 -5.97 -6.88
C VAL A 228 11.65 -6.70 -7.51
N PRO A 229 12.05 -7.92 -7.07
CA PRO A 229 13.13 -8.65 -7.73
C PRO A 229 12.84 -8.99 -9.20
N ILE A 230 11.56 -9.23 -9.55
CA ILE A 230 11.14 -9.52 -10.92
C ILE A 230 11.23 -8.24 -11.77
N ILE A 231 10.67 -7.13 -11.30
CA ILE A 231 10.63 -5.84 -12.02
C ILE A 231 12.05 -5.28 -12.20
N ASN A 232 12.88 -5.32 -11.15
CA ASN A 232 14.30 -4.94 -11.19
C ASN A 232 15.10 -5.87 -12.11
N GLY A 233 14.81 -7.18 -12.12
CA GLY A 233 15.39 -8.15 -13.06
C GLY A 233 15.03 -7.89 -14.53
N ARG A 234 13.91 -7.21 -14.80
CA ARG A 234 13.56 -6.70 -16.15
C ARG A 234 14.20 -5.35 -16.49
N LYS A 235 14.96 -4.74 -15.58
CA LYS A 235 15.53 -3.37 -15.71
C LYS A 235 14.46 -2.30 -15.94
N MET A 236 13.32 -2.42 -15.26
CA MET A 236 12.23 -1.45 -15.30
C MET A 236 12.21 -0.64 -14.01
N ALA A 237 12.20 0.69 -14.11
CA ALA A 237 12.10 1.54 -12.93
C ALA A 237 10.71 1.39 -12.29
N MET A 238 10.66 1.43 -10.96
CA MET A 238 9.41 1.34 -10.20
C MET A 238 9.39 2.29 -9.01
N PHE A 239 8.21 2.83 -8.70
CA PHE A 239 7.92 3.48 -7.43
C PHE A 239 6.91 2.64 -6.64
N CYS A 240 7.40 1.83 -5.69
CA CYS A 240 6.52 1.08 -4.78
C CYS A 240 6.15 1.90 -3.55
N MET A 241 4.91 1.74 -3.10
CA MET A 241 4.38 2.23 -1.83
C MET A 241 4.52 1.12 -0.78
N THR A 242 5.76 0.86 -0.35
CA THR A 242 6.08 -0.20 0.61
C THR A 242 7.13 0.25 1.61
N GLY A 243 6.85 0.06 2.91
CA GLY A 243 7.85 0.25 3.95
C GLY A 243 8.66 -1.01 4.30
N GLN A 244 8.52 -2.13 3.56
CA GLN A 244 9.19 -3.40 3.87
C GLN A 244 10.71 -3.23 4.08
N SER A 245 11.19 -3.66 5.25
CA SER A 245 12.58 -3.40 5.68
C SER A 245 13.68 -4.26 5.00
N GLU A 246 13.39 -4.92 3.88
CA GLU A 246 14.44 -5.48 3.02
C GLU A 246 15.01 -4.41 2.07
N PHE A 247 14.21 -3.41 1.69
CA PHE A 247 14.62 -2.41 0.67
C PHE A 247 15.68 -1.44 1.19
N ASP A 248 15.59 -1.00 2.46
CA ASP A 248 16.63 -0.22 3.17
C ASP A 248 17.94 -0.99 3.46
N LYS A 249 18.17 -2.13 2.78
CA LYS A 249 19.32 -3.03 2.97
C LYS A 249 19.78 -3.71 1.68
N VAL A 250 18.87 -4.01 0.75
CA VAL A 250 19.14 -4.71 -0.51
C VAL A 250 19.03 -3.73 -1.69
N PRO A 251 20.15 -3.35 -2.33
CA PRO A 251 20.11 -2.35 -3.40
C PRO A 251 19.52 -2.93 -4.69
N PHE A 252 18.33 -2.46 -5.06
CA PHE A 252 17.68 -2.72 -6.33
C PHE A 252 17.83 -1.48 -7.25
N PRO A 253 18.74 -1.46 -8.25
CA PRO A 253 19.08 -0.25 -9.00
C PRO A 253 17.94 0.41 -9.81
N TYR A 254 16.78 -0.23 -9.89
CA TYR A 254 15.58 0.28 -10.54
C TYR A 254 14.39 0.48 -9.57
N PHE A 255 14.59 0.22 -8.27
CA PHE A 255 13.64 0.57 -7.22
C PHE A 255 13.83 2.04 -6.83
N TYR A 256 12.73 2.70 -6.48
CA TYR A 256 12.68 4.03 -5.89
C TYR A 256 11.52 4.06 -4.90
N ARG A 257 11.69 4.74 -3.78
CA ARG A 257 10.68 4.81 -2.72
C ARG A 257 10.53 6.24 -2.19
N LEU A 258 9.27 6.68 -2.10
CA LEU A 258 8.86 8.03 -1.67
C LEU A 258 7.97 8.00 -0.40
N VAL A 259 7.97 6.86 0.27
CA VAL A 259 7.32 6.58 1.56
C VAL A 259 8.40 6.03 2.51
N PRO A 260 8.25 6.12 3.83
CA PRO A 260 9.26 5.63 4.75
C PRO A 260 9.26 4.09 4.82
N PRO A 261 10.32 3.48 5.37
CA PRO A 261 10.22 2.12 5.88
C PRO A 261 9.25 2.04 7.06
N ASP A 262 8.49 0.95 7.17
CA ASP A 262 7.40 0.76 8.16
C ASP A 262 7.92 0.82 9.62
N LEU A 263 9.24 0.63 9.79
CA LEU A 263 9.94 0.83 11.06
C LEU A 263 9.93 2.29 11.53
N GLU A 264 9.92 3.28 10.62
CA GLU A 264 9.85 4.70 10.96
C GLU A 264 8.40 5.17 11.21
N GLU A 265 7.40 4.63 10.51
CA GLU A 265 5.98 4.77 10.90
C GLU A 265 5.75 4.15 12.30
N SER A 266 6.30 2.97 12.58
CA SER A 266 6.28 2.39 13.93
C SER A 266 6.94 3.28 14.99
N TYR A 267 7.96 4.07 14.63
CA TYR A 267 8.54 5.08 15.54
C TYR A 267 7.63 6.30 15.67
N ALA A 268 6.92 6.68 14.61
CA ALA A 268 5.97 7.78 14.60
C ALA A 268 4.73 7.47 15.46
N MET A 269 4.14 6.27 15.34
CA MET A 269 3.11 5.75 16.25
C MET A 269 3.53 5.87 17.73
N VAL A 270 4.75 5.42 18.06
CA VAL A 270 5.27 5.47 19.44
C VAL A 270 5.55 6.91 19.89
N ALA A 271 6.00 7.80 19.00
CA ALA A 271 6.14 9.22 19.30
C ALA A 271 4.78 9.91 19.53
N ILE A 272 3.70 9.46 18.86
CA ILE A 272 2.32 9.89 19.13
C ILE A 272 1.87 9.41 20.51
N ALA A 273 2.10 8.14 20.85
CA ALA A 273 1.80 7.62 22.19
C ALA A 273 2.55 8.40 23.30
N GLN A 274 3.80 8.79 23.06
CA GLN A 274 4.54 9.70 23.95
C GLN A 274 3.90 11.09 24.06
N LYS A 275 3.56 11.74 22.93
CA LYS A 275 2.88 13.05 22.90
C LYS A 275 1.54 13.03 23.65
N LEU A 276 0.74 11.98 23.45
CA LEU A 276 -0.56 11.76 24.10
C LEU A 276 -0.43 11.25 25.56
N ASN A 277 0.80 11.11 26.05
CA ASN A 277 1.15 10.66 27.40
C ASN A 277 0.72 9.22 27.75
N TYR A 278 0.35 8.39 26.78
CA TYR A 278 0.10 6.97 27.00
C TYR A 278 1.34 6.24 27.57
N LYS A 279 1.10 5.20 28.36
CA LYS A 279 2.09 4.41 29.13
C LYS A 279 1.87 2.91 28.95
N ARG A 280 0.70 2.50 28.47
CA ARG A 280 0.28 1.12 28.20
C ARG A 280 -0.31 1.02 26.80
N ILE A 281 0.24 0.17 25.95
CA ILE A 281 -0.17 0.02 24.55
C ILE A 281 -0.44 -1.44 24.23
N ALA A 282 -1.56 -1.71 23.57
CA ALA A 282 -1.80 -2.98 22.88
C ALA A 282 -1.43 -2.82 21.39
N LEU A 283 -0.91 -3.88 20.77
CA LEU A 283 -0.80 -3.98 19.31
C LEU A 283 -1.93 -4.88 18.80
N ALA A 284 -2.59 -4.51 17.71
CA ALA A 284 -3.50 -5.36 16.96
C ALA A 284 -3.23 -5.11 15.48
N PHE A 285 -2.80 -6.12 14.72
CA PHE A 285 -2.40 -5.92 13.31
C PHE A 285 -2.91 -7.07 12.45
N GLY A 286 -3.19 -6.82 11.17
CA GLY A 286 -3.61 -7.82 10.19
C GLY A 286 -2.60 -8.98 10.02
N ASN A 287 -3.05 -10.11 9.48
CA ASN A 287 -2.25 -11.33 9.25
C ASN A 287 -1.57 -11.40 7.86
N ASP A 288 -1.79 -10.37 7.06
CA ASP A 288 -1.10 -10.00 5.83
C ASP A 288 0.37 -9.59 6.06
N ILE A 289 1.08 -9.26 4.97
CA ILE A 289 2.52 -8.99 5.05
C ILE A 289 2.78 -7.52 5.41
N GLY A 290 1.97 -6.58 4.91
CA GLY A 290 2.03 -5.17 5.26
C GLY A 290 1.89 -4.93 6.75
N SER A 291 0.76 -5.31 7.34
CA SER A 291 0.47 -5.09 8.76
C SER A 291 1.52 -5.72 9.69
N GLN A 292 2.17 -6.81 9.28
CA GLN A 292 3.17 -7.50 10.11
C GLN A 292 4.57 -6.86 10.11
N THR A 293 4.89 -5.96 9.17
CA THR A 293 6.20 -5.26 9.18
C THR A 293 6.34 -4.33 10.39
N PHE A 294 5.25 -3.67 10.80
CA PHE A 294 5.20 -2.70 11.90
C PHE A 294 5.40 -3.34 13.28
N VAL A 295 4.95 -4.59 13.47
CA VAL A 295 4.82 -5.20 14.80
C VAL A 295 6.14 -5.27 15.56
N GLN A 296 7.21 -5.80 14.95
CA GLN A 296 8.50 -5.96 15.65
C GLN A 296 9.27 -4.63 15.86
N PRO A 297 9.28 -3.68 14.91
CA PRO A 297 9.72 -2.31 15.17
C PRO A 297 8.93 -1.62 16.28
N ALA A 298 7.60 -1.70 16.30
CA ALA A 298 6.75 -1.10 17.35
C ALA A 298 7.07 -1.67 18.74
N ILE A 299 7.19 -3.01 18.87
CA ILE A 299 7.64 -3.66 20.12
C ILE A 299 9.00 -3.10 20.60
N THR A 300 9.91 -2.87 19.67
CA THR A 300 11.27 -2.36 19.96
C THR A 300 11.23 -0.90 20.41
N ALA A 301 10.45 -0.06 19.71
CA ALA A 301 10.29 1.35 20.00
C ALA A 301 9.51 1.60 21.30
N LEU A 302 8.44 0.85 21.58
CA LEU A 302 7.73 0.89 22.87
C LEU A 302 8.67 0.61 24.05
N LYS A 303 9.51 -0.42 23.91
CA LYS A 303 10.55 -0.76 24.90
C LYS A 303 11.60 0.35 25.04
N LYS A 304 12.02 0.99 23.94
CA LYS A 304 12.96 2.13 23.94
C LYS A 304 12.34 3.38 24.59
N ALA A 305 11.04 3.59 24.39
CA ALA A 305 10.24 4.68 24.96
C ALA A 305 9.88 4.50 26.46
N GLY A 306 10.10 3.31 27.03
CA GLY A 306 9.63 2.98 28.38
C GLY A 306 8.11 2.80 28.49
N ILE A 307 7.43 2.52 27.37
CA ILE A 307 5.99 2.27 27.31
C ILE A 307 5.74 0.76 27.44
N VAL A 308 4.75 0.38 28.25
CA VAL A 308 4.41 -1.02 28.52
C VAL A 308 3.57 -1.58 27.38
N LEU A 309 4.13 -2.53 26.63
CA LEU A 309 3.35 -3.42 25.78
C LEU A 309 2.44 -4.30 26.64
N THR A 310 1.12 -4.26 26.43
CA THR A 310 0.15 -5.01 27.24
C THR A 310 -0.27 -6.32 26.60
N THR A 311 -0.43 -6.33 25.27
CA THR A 311 -0.70 -7.52 24.46
C THR A 311 -0.34 -7.25 22.99
N VAL A 312 -0.18 -8.33 22.22
CA VAL A 312 -0.11 -8.30 20.75
C VAL A 312 -1.20 -9.24 20.24
N GLN A 313 -2.03 -8.78 19.31
CA GLN A 313 -3.05 -9.57 18.62
C GLN A 313 -2.78 -9.56 17.12
N THR A 314 -3.06 -10.68 16.46
CA THR A 314 -2.99 -10.82 15.00
C THR A 314 -4.40 -11.06 14.49
N LEU A 315 -4.89 -10.17 13.63
CA LEU A 315 -6.26 -10.19 13.12
C LEU A 315 -6.29 -10.95 11.79
N ASP A 316 -7.03 -12.05 11.72
CA ASP A 316 -7.28 -12.70 10.42
C ASP A 316 -8.18 -11.82 9.55
N LEU A 317 -7.66 -11.23 8.46
CA LEU A 317 -8.44 -10.38 7.56
C LEU A 317 -9.62 -11.12 6.89
N LYS A 318 -9.68 -12.46 6.99
CA LYS A 318 -10.80 -13.29 6.51
C LYS A 318 -11.85 -13.59 7.59
N ALA A 319 -11.62 -13.18 8.84
CA ALA A 319 -12.57 -13.34 9.93
C ALA A 319 -13.68 -12.27 9.92
N ASN A 320 -14.84 -12.63 10.45
CA ASN A 320 -16.02 -11.74 10.56
C ASN A 320 -16.26 -11.29 12.01
N THR A 321 -15.30 -11.53 12.90
CA THR A 321 -15.38 -11.32 14.35
C THR A 321 -13.97 -11.48 14.95
N PHE A 322 -13.66 -10.68 15.97
CA PHE A 322 -12.38 -10.60 16.67
C PHE A 322 -12.61 -10.55 18.20
N ARG A 323 -13.63 -11.28 18.68
CA ARG A 323 -14.05 -11.24 20.09
C ARG A 323 -12.94 -11.64 21.06
N THR A 324 -12.15 -12.65 20.72
CA THR A 324 -11.08 -13.17 21.59
C THR A 324 -9.99 -12.11 21.74
N GLU A 325 -9.67 -11.44 20.64
CA GLU A 325 -8.68 -10.39 20.50
C GLU A 325 -9.16 -9.14 21.24
N ALA A 326 -10.42 -8.74 21.07
CA ALA A 326 -11.08 -7.66 21.79
C ALA A 326 -11.10 -7.89 23.31
N GLU A 327 -11.52 -9.09 23.75
CA GLU A 327 -11.56 -9.46 25.17
C GLU A 327 -10.14 -9.50 25.77
N ALA A 328 -9.13 -9.99 25.05
CA ALA A 328 -7.73 -9.96 25.47
C ALA A 328 -7.16 -8.55 25.55
N ILE A 329 -7.46 -7.67 24.58
CA ILE A 329 -7.07 -6.25 24.59
C ILE A 329 -7.67 -5.56 25.82
N ILE A 330 -8.98 -5.68 26.06
CA ILE A 330 -9.65 -5.07 27.22
C ILE A 330 -9.06 -5.56 28.55
N GLN A 331 -8.86 -6.88 28.70
CA GLN A 331 -8.27 -7.49 29.90
C GLN A 331 -6.80 -7.05 30.13
N SER A 332 -6.07 -6.73 29.06
CA SER A 332 -4.70 -6.21 29.17
C SER A 332 -4.63 -4.75 29.67
N HIS A 333 -5.77 -4.05 29.74
CA HIS A 333 -5.91 -2.65 30.19
C HIS A 333 -4.89 -1.67 29.55
N PRO A 334 -4.89 -1.48 28.22
CA PRO A 334 -4.07 -0.46 27.57
C PRO A 334 -4.69 0.94 27.70
N ASP A 335 -3.86 1.97 27.53
CA ASP A 335 -4.31 3.36 27.36
C ASP A 335 -4.71 3.64 25.90
N ALA A 336 -4.08 2.95 24.94
CA ALA A 336 -4.40 2.98 23.52
C ALA A 336 -3.98 1.69 22.77
N ILE A 337 -4.53 1.50 21.58
CA ILE A 337 -4.19 0.44 20.62
C ILE A 337 -3.38 1.06 19.48
N MET A 338 -2.29 0.41 19.04
CA MET A 338 -1.68 0.66 17.73
C MET A 338 -2.17 -0.40 16.75
N THR A 339 -2.59 0.01 15.55
CA THR A 339 -3.18 -0.89 14.56
C THR A 339 -2.90 -0.49 13.10
N GLU A 340 -2.82 -1.52 12.28
CA GLU A 340 -3.15 -1.49 10.85
C GLU A 340 -3.86 -2.82 10.54
N ALA A 341 -5.12 -2.77 10.06
CA ALA A 341 -5.81 -3.94 9.53
C ALA A 341 -6.94 -3.54 8.55
N PHE A 342 -6.73 -3.83 7.26
CA PHE A 342 -7.62 -3.41 6.17
C PHE A 342 -8.99 -4.13 6.11
N GLY A 343 -9.78 -3.75 5.11
CA GLY A 343 -11.10 -4.32 4.83
C GLY A 343 -12.11 -4.05 5.94
N THR A 344 -12.53 -5.12 6.63
CA THR A 344 -13.50 -5.06 7.74
C THR A 344 -12.86 -5.29 9.12
N ALA A 345 -11.56 -5.57 9.20
CA ALA A 345 -10.90 -6.03 10.42
C ALA A 345 -10.95 -4.99 11.55
N ASP A 346 -10.28 -3.85 11.37
CA ASP A 346 -10.28 -2.73 12.34
C ASP A 346 -11.70 -2.29 12.75
N PRO A 347 -12.63 -1.97 11.83
CA PRO A 347 -13.99 -1.59 12.19
C PRO A 347 -14.73 -2.64 13.03
N THR A 348 -14.52 -3.93 12.77
CA THR A 348 -15.17 -5.00 13.55
C THR A 348 -14.57 -5.08 14.95
N LEU A 349 -13.23 -5.06 15.05
CA LEU A 349 -12.52 -5.03 16.32
C LEU A 349 -12.95 -3.82 17.17
N PHE A 350 -13.02 -2.62 16.59
CA PHE A 350 -13.45 -1.41 17.30
C PHE A 350 -14.90 -1.53 17.82
N SER A 351 -15.81 -2.13 17.04
CA SER A 351 -17.18 -2.36 17.46
C SER A 351 -17.27 -3.36 18.61
N GLU A 352 -16.55 -4.48 18.53
CA GLU A 352 -16.57 -5.53 19.56
C GLU A 352 -15.87 -5.08 20.85
N ILE A 353 -14.75 -4.34 20.75
CA ILE A 353 -14.13 -3.67 21.90
C ILE A 353 -15.13 -2.70 22.55
N SER A 354 -15.80 -1.85 21.77
CA SER A 354 -16.81 -0.93 22.31
C SER A 354 -17.96 -1.69 23.00
N GLN A 355 -18.44 -2.79 22.43
CA GLN A 355 -19.51 -3.61 23.00
C GLN A 355 -19.11 -4.23 24.36
N PHE A 356 -17.90 -4.76 24.51
CA PHE A 356 -17.49 -5.44 25.77
C PHE A 356 -16.85 -4.49 26.79
N ASN A 357 -16.36 -3.33 26.37
CA ASN A 357 -15.84 -2.25 27.23
C ASN A 357 -16.95 -1.26 27.70
N GLY A 358 -18.21 -1.71 27.72
CA GLY A 358 -19.32 -0.91 28.26
C GLY A 358 -19.72 0.30 27.41
N GLY A 359 -19.65 0.18 26.08
CA GLY A 359 -19.95 1.23 25.11
C GLY A 359 -18.81 2.22 24.87
N LYS A 360 -17.56 1.86 25.23
CA LYS A 360 -16.39 2.74 25.16
C LYS A 360 -15.36 2.23 24.17
N MET A 361 -14.99 3.07 23.21
CA MET A 361 -13.73 2.95 22.50
C MET A 361 -12.55 2.93 23.49
N ILE A 362 -11.51 2.17 23.14
CA ILE A 362 -10.15 2.44 23.58
C ILE A 362 -9.54 3.35 22.50
N PRO A 363 -8.73 4.38 22.85
CA PRO A 363 -8.05 5.21 21.86
C PRO A 363 -7.21 4.38 20.88
N VAL A 364 -7.13 4.84 19.63
CA VAL A 364 -6.45 4.17 18.52
C VAL A 364 -5.40 5.10 17.92
N ILE A 365 -4.24 4.55 17.64
CA ILE A 365 -3.19 5.11 16.80
C ILE A 365 -3.10 4.22 15.56
N GLY A 366 -3.51 4.73 14.40
CA GLY A 366 -3.31 4.09 13.10
C GLY A 366 -1.99 4.51 12.44
N THR A 367 -1.70 3.90 11.29
CA THR A 367 -0.61 4.23 10.36
C THR A 367 -1.06 5.23 9.28
N SER A 368 -0.17 5.62 8.36
CA SER A 368 -0.52 6.47 7.21
C SER A 368 -1.63 5.88 6.33
N ALA A 369 -1.67 4.55 6.20
CA ALA A 369 -2.71 3.80 5.49
C ALA A 369 -4.14 4.00 6.05
N ALA A 370 -4.26 4.23 7.36
CA ALA A 370 -5.54 4.47 8.02
C ALA A 370 -6.13 5.86 7.69
N ILE A 371 -5.36 6.79 7.11
CA ILE A 371 -5.82 8.12 6.70
C ILE A 371 -6.53 8.08 5.33
N SER A 372 -7.65 7.35 5.26
CA SER A 372 -8.54 7.33 4.10
C SER A 372 -10.02 7.58 4.45
N PRO A 373 -10.82 8.27 3.60
CA PRO A 373 -12.25 8.42 3.82
C PRO A 373 -13.04 7.10 3.77
N ALA A 374 -12.47 6.04 3.19
CA ALA A 374 -13.04 4.70 3.25
C ALA A 374 -12.94 4.11 4.68
N PHE A 375 -11.74 4.17 5.26
CA PHE A 375 -11.47 3.72 6.64
C PHE A 375 -12.24 4.55 7.67
N PHE A 376 -12.27 5.88 7.54
CA PHE A 376 -13.13 6.72 8.39
C PHE A 376 -14.59 6.27 8.30
N LYS A 377 -15.12 6.04 7.09
CA LYS A 377 -16.53 5.69 6.90
C LYS A 377 -16.90 4.33 7.53
N SER A 378 -16.05 3.31 7.42
CA SER A 378 -16.31 2.01 8.02
C SER A 378 -16.21 2.07 9.55
N SER A 379 -15.14 2.67 10.10
CA SER A 379 -14.95 2.83 11.53
C SER A 379 -16.01 3.74 12.18
N ALA A 380 -16.38 4.84 11.53
CA ALA A 380 -17.48 5.72 11.97
C ALA A 380 -18.85 5.03 11.95
N ALA A 381 -19.08 4.06 11.05
CA ALA A 381 -20.29 3.24 11.07
C ALA A 381 -20.28 2.19 12.18
N ALA A 382 -19.10 1.70 12.58
CA ALA A 382 -18.92 0.67 13.60
C ALA A 382 -19.04 1.15 15.05
N VAL A 383 -18.60 2.40 15.34
CA VAL A 383 -18.59 2.97 16.71
C VAL A 383 -19.17 4.40 16.83
N GLY A 384 -19.62 4.98 15.72
CA GLY A 384 -20.14 6.34 15.65
C GLY A 384 -19.07 7.39 15.33
N ALA A 385 -19.37 8.28 14.36
CA ALA A 385 -18.41 9.24 13.80
C ALA A 385 -17.73 10.13 14.85
N SER A 386 -18.48 10.73 15.78
CA SER A 386 -17.91 11.56 16.85
C SER A 386 -17.08 10.76 17.85
N THR A 387 -17.47 9.51 18.12
CA THR A 387 -16.72 8.59 18.99
C THR A 387 -15.37 8.26 18.37
N PHE A 388 -15.37 7.91 17.08
CA PHE A 388 -14.15 7.57 16.35
C PHE A 388 -13.23 8.78 16.22
N ALA A 389 -13.75 9.92 15.73
CA ALA A 389 -13.02 11.18 15.60
C ALA A 389 -12.35 11.63 16.91
N ALA A 390 -13.01 11.46 18.06
CA ALA A 390 -12.46 11.86 19.37
C ALA A 390 -11.46 10.86 19.97
N ASN A 391 -11.29 9.68 19.38
CA ASN A 391 -10.43 8.60 19.90
C ASN A 391 -9.38 8.11 18.90
N PHE A 392 -9.32 8.66 17.69
CA PHE A 392 -8.41 8.22 16.63
C PHE A 392 -7.35 9.29 16.31
N HIS A 393 -6.09 8.86 16.31
CA HIS A 393 -4.98 9.55 15.66
C HIS A 393 -4.33 8.58 14.67
N ALA A 394 -3.52 9.10 13.76
CA ALA A 394 -2.50 8.30 13.08
C ALA A 394 -1.19 9.10 13.00
N ASP A 395 -0.07 8.42 12.81
CA ASP A 395 1.01 9.07 12.06
C ASP A 395 0.65 9.10 10.57
N ASN A 396 1.22 10.07 9.86
CA ASN A 396 1.00 10.19 8.44
C ASN A 396 2.20 10.84 7.76
N LEU A 397 2.32 10.64 6.46
CA LEU A 397 3.24 11.39 5.61
C LEU A 397 2.74 12.81 5.38
N VAL A 398 3.66 13.77 5.29
CA VAL A 398 3.33 15.16 4.94
C VAL A 398 2.93 15.24 3.47
N VAL A 399 1.68 15.66 3.25
CA VAL A 399 1.14 16.07 1.94
C VAL A 399 0.91 17.58 1.96
N GLU A 400 1.35 18.30 0.93
CA GLU A 400 1.01 19.70 0.75
C GLU A 400 -0.51 19.86 0.59
N SER A 401 -1.14 20.64 1.47
CA SER A 401 -2.56 21.02 1.40
C SER A 401 -2.77 22.45 0.87
N SER A 402 -1.69 23.14 0.50
CA SER A 402 -1.66 24.48 -0.08
C SER A 402 -0.33 24.69 -0.81
N GLY A 403 -0.10 25.87 -1.41
CA GLY A 403 1.15 26.12 -2.14
C GLY A 403 1.10 25.72 -3.63
N PRO A 404 2.20 25.93 -4.37
CA PRO A 404 2.21 25.81 -5.83
C PRO A 404 2.08 24.37 -6.34
N ALA A 405 2.68 23.38 -5.67
CA ALA A 405 2.60 21.98 -6.11
C ALA A 405 1.18 21.44 -5.91
N TYR A 406 0.61 21.64 -4.72
CA TYR A 406 -0.81 21.36 -4.47
C TYR A 406 -1.75 22.08 -5.46
N GLN A 407 -1.51 23.36 -5.78
CA GLN A 407 -2.32 24.12 -6.75
C GLN A 407 -2.20 23.62 -8.20
N ALA A 408 -1.10 22.95 -8.56
CA ALA A 408 -0.98 22.25 -9.84
C ALA A 408 -1.76 20.93 -9.79
N PHE A 409 -1.41 20.06 -8.84
CA PHE A 409 -1.98 18.73 -8.62
C PHE A 409 -3.50 18.73 -8.50
N SER A 410 -4.05 19.52 -7.56
CA SER A 410 -5.49 19.57 -7.29
C SER A 410 -6.32 20.04 -8.48
N ARG A 411 -5.79 20.99 -9.28
CA ARG A 411 -6.42 21.51 -10.50
C ARG A 411 -6.58 20.42 -11.56
N ILE A 412 -5.58 19.55 -11.70
CA ILE A 412 -5.60 18.43 -12.65
C ILE A 412 -6.61 17.38 -12.18
N LEU A 413 -6.54 16.92 -10.93
CA LEU A 413 -7.51 15.95 -10.40
C LEU A 413 -8.95 16.47 -10.37
N LEU A 414 -9.17 17.78 -10.14
CA LEU A 414 -10.49 18.43 -10.28
C LEU A 414 -11.00 18.47 -11.72
N THR A 415 -10.11 18.56 -12.71
CA THR A 415 -10.48 18.51 -14.13
C THR A 415 -10.92 17.09 -14.50
N GLU A 416 -10.19 16.09 -14.02
CA GLU A 416 -10.33 14.68 -14.44
C GLU A 416 -11.18 13.82 -13.49
N GLN A 417 -11.84 14.43 -12.50
CA GLN A 417 -12.68 13.79 -11.47
C GLN A 417 -13.79 12.87 -12.00
N ASN A 418 -14.17 12.99 -13.28
CA ASN A 418 -15.18 12.18 -13.95
C ASN A 418 -14.57 11.00 -14.74
N GLN A 419 -13.26 11.03 -15.01
CA GLN A 419 -12.53 9.95 -15.69
C GLN A 419 -11.91 8.98 -14.68
N ILE A 420 -11.46 9.49 -13.51
CA ILE A 420 -10.83 8.71 -12.45
C ILE A 420 -11.75 7.58 -11.92
N PRO A 421 -11.35 6.30 -12.05
CA PRO A 421 -12.06 5.18 -11.44
C PRO A 421 -12.17 5.32 -9.92
N GLY A 422 -13.33 4.97 -9.35
CA GLY A 422 -13.56 5.01 -7.90
C GLY A 422 -13.88 6.40 -7.32
N ALA A 423 -13.38 7.50 -7.88
CA ALA A 423 -13.57 8.85 -7.31
C ALA A 423 -15.04 9.30 -7.22
N LYS A 424 -15.88 8.95 -8.20
CA LYS A 424 -17.34 9.25 -8.22
C LYS A 424 -17.68 10.72 -7.93
N GLY A 425 -16.84 11.66 -8.40
CA GLY A 425 -17.01 13.10 -8.17
C GLY A 425 -16.53 13.61 -6.81
N ASN A 426 -15.80 12.81 -6.02
CA ASN A 426 -15.13 13.26 -4.79
C ASN A 426 -13.63 12.95 -4.82
N ILE A 427 -12.86 13.79 -5.51
CA ILE A 427 -11.40 13.67 -5.58
C ILE A 427 -10.68 14.11 -4.30
N THR A 428 -11.37 14.64 -3.29
CA THR A 428 -10.74 15.15 -2.05
C THR A 428 -9.88 14.10 -1.38
N ALA A 429 -10.27 12.83 -1.45
CA ALA A 429 -9.51 11.69 -0.95
C ALA A 429 -8.14 11.52 -1.65
N PHE A 430 -8.09 11.77 -2.97
CA PHE A 430 -6.88 11.68 -3.79
C PHE A 430 -5.94 12.88 -3.55
N LEU A 431 -6.46 13.97 -2.96
CA LEU A 431 -5.66 15.15 -2.58
C LEU A 431 -4.92 14.99 -1.25
N SER A 432 -5.23 13.95 -0.46
CA SER A 432 -4.70 13.80 0.90
C SER A 432 -4.23 12.39 1.27
N ALA A 433 -4.55 11.35 0.48
CA ALA A 433 -4.06 9.99 0.71
C ALA A 433 -2.60 9.86 0.23
N PRO A 434 -1.59 9.74 1.12
CA PRO A 434 -0.19 9.97 0.74
C PRO A 434 0.32 8.97 -0.29
N GLY A 435 -0.04 7.68 -0.17
CA GLY A 435 0.36 6.67 -1.15
C GLY A 435 -0.11 6.99 -2.58
N GLY A 436 -1.22 7.71 -2.74
CA GLY A 436 -1.58 8.29 -4.03
C GLY A 436 -0.67 9.46 -4.40
N VAL A 437 -0.55 10.45 -3.52
CA VAL A 437 0.21 11.69 -3.77
C VAL A 437 1.69 11.44 -4.08
N HIS A 438 2.38 10.58 -3.34
CA HIS A 438 3.78 10.24 -3.61
C HIS A 438 3.96 9.47 -4.93
N LEU A 439 2.95 8.74 -5.42
CA LEU A 439 2.97 8.17 -6.77
C LEU A 439 2.79 9.24 -7.86
N TYR A 440 2.04 10.32 -7.63
CA TYR A 440 2.05 11.49 -8.54
C TYR A 440 3.49 11.99 -8.71
N ASP A 441 4.20 12.16 -7.61
CA ASP A 441 5.55 12.71 -7.59
C ASP A 441 6.54 11.76 -8.26
N GLY A 442 6.46 10.45 -8.00
CA GLY A 442 7.28 9.44 -8.68
C GLY A 442 7.09 9.43 -10.20
N ILE A 443 5.85 9.56 -10.68
CA ILE A 443 5.55 9.67 -12.12
C ILE A 443 6.14 10.96 -12.71
N ASN A 444 6.01 12.09 -12.00
CA ASN A 444 6.58 13.37 -12.45
C ASN A 444 8.12 13.31 -12.49
N LEU A 445 8.76 12.75 -11.46
CA LEU A 445 10.21 12.52 -11.40
C LEU A 445 10.72 11.67 -12.57
N ALA A 446 10.10 10.50 -12.81
CA ALA A 446 10.47 9.64 -13.92
C ALA A 446 10.26 10.32 -15.28
N ALA A 447 9.15 11.03 -15.48
CA ALA A 447 8.87 11.74 -16.72
C ALA A 447 9.86 12.90 -16.96
N LEU A 448 10.23 13.65 -15.92
CA LEU A 448 11.25 14.71 -16.00
C LEU A 448 12.65 14.13 -16.25
N ALA A 449 12.98 12.98 -15.65
CA ALA A 449 14.23 12.27 -15.90
C ALA A 449 14.32 11.77 -17.35
N MET A 450 13.21 11.28 -17.94
CA MET A 450 13.16 10.94 -19.36
C MET A 450 13.36 12.18 -20.26
N VAL A 451 12.77 13.33 -19.90
CA VAL A 451 12.97 14.60 -20.61
C VAL A 451 14.43 15.08 -20.50
N MET A 452 15.04 14.97 -19.32
CA MET A 452 16.40 15.43 -19.04
C MET A 452 17.47 14.56 -19.70
N SER A 453 17.32 13.24 -19.66
CA SER A 453 18.24 12.27 -20.28
C SER A 453 18.05 12.12 -21.80
N GLY A 454 16.94 12.62 -22.35
CA GLY A 454 16.56 12.41 -23.75
C GLY A 454 16.19 10.96 -24.08
N SER A 455 15.87 10.14 -23.07
CA SER A 455 15.67 8.70 -23.20
C SER A 455 14.47 8.16 -22.42
N THR A 456 13.72 7.25 -23.03
CA THR A 456 12.64 6.49 -22.37
C THR A 456 13.13 5.17 -21.77
N SER A 457 14.44 4.88 -21.82
CA SER A 457 15.03 3.66 -21.27
C SER A 457 15.37 3.83 -19.78
N PRO A 458 14.86 2.98 -18.87
CA PRO A 458 15.11 3.10 -17.43
C PRO A 458 16.59 3.06 -17.03
N SER A 459 17.42 2.31 -17.77
CA SER A 459 18.87 2.27 -17.54
C SER A 459 19.61 3.56 -17.96
N VAL A 460 18.90 4.54 -18.50
CA VAL A 460 19.44 5.85 -18.91
C VAL A 460 18.81 6.97 -18.10
N TYR A 461 17.48 6.98 -17.92
CA TYR A 461 16.82 8.04 -17.14
C TYR A 461 16.88 7.80 -15.61
N GLY A 462 16.98 6.55 -15.14
CA GLY A 462 16.91 6.22 -13.71
C GLY A 462 17.85 7.05 -12.82
N PRO A 463 19.14 7.22 -13.17
CA PRO A 463 20.05 8.07 -12.40
C PRO A 463 19.68 9.55 -12.33
N ASP A 464 18.93 10.08 -13.31
CA ASP A 464 18.47 11.47 -13.28
C ASP A 464 17.22 11.67 -12.37
N ILE A 465 16.51 10.61 -11.95
CA ILE A 465 15.40 10.70 -10.96
C ILE A 465 15.89 11.35 -9.66
N ILE A 466 16.95 10.78 -9.08
CA ILE A 466 17.54 11.22 -7.81
C ILE A 466 18.04 12.67 -7.93
N LYS A 467 18.74 12.95 -9.02
CA LYS A 467 19.33 14.25 -9.35
C LYS A 467 18.28 15.36 -9.57
N ILE A 468 17.08 15.01 -10.00
CA ILE A 468 15.95 15.94 -10.13
C ILE A 468 15.18 16.07 -8.82
N GLY A 469 14.99 15.00 -8.06
CA GLY A 469 14.30 15.04 -6.77
C GLY A 469 15.09 15.79 -5.69
N ASP A 470 16.33 15.38 -5.45
CA ASP A 470 17.20 16.01 -4.45
C ASP A 470 17.74 17.36 -4.94
N GLY A 471 17.88 17.48 -6.26
CA GLY A 471 18.47 18.63 -6.95
C GLY A 471 20.00 18.59 -6.97
N VAL A 472 20.59 19.62 -7.56
CA VAL A 472 22.04 19.86 -7.58
C VAL A 472 22.35 21.31 -7.15
N PRO A 473 23.59 21.66 -6.74
CA PRO A 473 23.92 23.03 -6.38
C PRO A 473 23.60 24.02 -7.50
N GLY A 474 22.74 25.01 -7.20
CA GLY A 474 22.25 26.00 -8.18
C GLY A 474 21.00 25.57 -8.97
N ALA A 475 20.40 24.42 -8.67
CA ALA A 475 19.13 24.00 -9.26
C ALA A 475 17.97 24.94 -8.87
N THR A 476 17.05 25.15 -9.82
CA THR A 476 15.82 25.93 -9.61
C THR A 476 14.68 25.01 -9.16
N VAL A 477 14.02 25.31 -8.03
CA VAL A 477 12.84 24.56 -7.58
C VAL A 477 11.67 24.78 -8.53
N CYS A 478 10.99 23.70 -8.92
CA CYS A 478 9.82 23.71 -9.79
C CYS A 478 8.79 22.66 -9.33
N TYR A 479 7.50 22.98 -9.52
CA TYR A 479 6.40 22.30 -8.81
C TYR A 479 5.43 21.53 -9.72
N ALA A 480 5.59 21.64 -11.04
CA ALA A 480 4.72 21.00 -12.03
C ALA A 480 5.52 20.60 -13.27
N PHE A 481 5.18 19.45 -13.86
CA PHE A 481 5.88 18.90 -15.03
C PHE A 481 6.10 19.92 -16.16
N ALA A 482 5.10 20.76 -16.46
CA ALA A 482 5.18 21.77 -17.52
C ALA A 482 6.29 22.80 -17.26
N ASP A 483 6.34 23.36 -16.05
CA ASP A 483 7.30 24.40 -15.66
C ASP A 483 8.71 23.82 -15.52
N CYS A 484 8.84 22.65 -14.90
CA CYS A 484 10.08 21.90 -14.82
C CYS A 484 10.63 21.54 -16.22
N THR A 485 9.77 21.10 -17.13
CA THR A 485 10.12 20.79 -18.52
C THR A 485 10.55 22.04 -19.28
N ALA A 486 9.96 23.20 -19.01
CA ALA A 486 10.39 24.47 -19.60
C ALA A 486 11.79 24.87 -19.10
N SER A 487 12.06 24.73 -17.80
CA SER A 487 13.40 25.00 -17.22
C SER A 487 14.47 24.04 -17.76
N LEU A 488 14.18 22.73 -17.87
CA LEU A 488 15.08 21.75 -18.50
C LEU A 488 15.38 22.12 -19.97
N LYS A 489 14.36 22.52 -20.75
CA LYS A 489 14.51 22.96 -22.14
C LYS A 489 15.29 24.28 -22.29
N ALA A 490 15.32 25.11 -21.25
CA ALA A 490 16.18 26.29 -21.16
C ALA A 490 17.64 25.96 -20.76
N GLY A 491 17.95 24.70 -20.48
CA GLY A 491 19.28 24.26 -20.03
C GLY A 491 19.55 24.50 -18.54
N HIS A 492 18.52 24.79 -17.74
CA HIS A 492 18.65 24.99 -16.30
C HIS A 492 18.57 23.65 -15.56
N ALA A 493 19.40 23.48 -14.53
CA ALA A 493 19.20 22.42 -13.54
C ALA A 493 17.93 22.71 -12.72
N ILE A 494 17.16 21.67 -12.42
CA ILE A 494 15.92 21.75 -11.64
C ILE A 494 16.02 20.94 -10.35
N LYS A 495 15.23 21.33 -9.35
CA LYS A 495 14.77 20.46 -8.28
C LYS A 495 13.25 20.34 -8.39
N TYR A 496 12.72 19.13 -8.48
CA TYR A 496 11.27 18.91 -8.44
C TYR A 496 10.81 18.76 -6.99
N GLU A 497 9.83 19.56 -6.59
CA GLU A 497 9.14 19.42 -5.31
C GLU A 497 7.64 19.32 -5.61
N GLY A 498 7.06 18.14 -5.38
CA GLY A 498 5.67 17.84 -5.70
C GLY A 498 4.73 18.03 -4.51
N PRO A 499 3.43 17.75 -4.66
CA PRO A 499 2.47 17.71 -3.54
C PRO A 499 2.83 16.73 -2.41
N GLY A 500 3.72 15.75 -2.62
CA GLY A 500 4.32 14.93 -1.57
C GLY A 500 5.51 15.58 -0.84
N GLY A 501 5.84 16.84 -1.19
CA GLY A 501 6.91 17.61 -0.58
C GLY A 501 8.31 17.35 -1.18
N PRO A 502 9.38 17.76 -0.47
CA PRO A 502 10.75 17.62 -0.95
C PRO A 502 11.29 16.20 -0.73
N THR A 503 11.89 15.60 -1.77
CA THR A 503 12.59 14.32 -1.64
C THR A 503 14.01 14.50 -1.09
N SER A 504 14.57 13.40 -0.58
CA SER A 504 15.98 13.26 -0.19
C SER A 504 16.35 11.78 -0.25
N PHE A 505 16.74 11.30 -1.44
CA PHE A 505 17.05 9.88 -1.66
C PHE A 505 18.37 9.45 -1.00
N ASP A 506 18.40 8.22 -0.51
CA ASP A 506 19.57 7.59 0.08
C ASP A 506 20.27 6.59 -0.88
N SER A 507 21.20 5.78 -0.37
CA SER A 507 21.93 4.77 -1.15
C SER A 507 21.10 3.57 -1.63
N PHE A 508 19.88 3.39 -1.12
CA PHE A 508 18.91 2.37 -1.56
C PHE A 508 17.80 2.96 -2.44
N HIS A 509 17.88 4.27 -2.72
CA HIS A 509 16.86 5.08 -3.37
C HIS A 509 15.58 5.26 -2.53
N ASP A 510 15.75 5.28 -1.20
CA ASP A 510 14.69 5.57 -0.25
C ASP A 510 14.66 7.05 0.10
N SER A 511 13.48 7.67 0.04
CA SER A 511 13.22 9.04 0.50
C SER A 511 12.10 9.01 1.54
N THR A 512 12.47 8.81 2.80
CA THR A 512 11.59 8.80 4.00
C THR A 512 10.55 9.92 4.06
N GLY A 513 10.84 11.08 3.46
CA GLY A 513 9.94 12.24 3.51
C GLY A 513 9.89 12.90 4.89
N LEU A 514 8.71 13.41 5.26
CA LEU A 514 8.45 14.07 6.54
C LEU A 514 7.17 13.50 7.16
N PHE A 515 7.13 13.45 8.50
CA PHE A 515 6.02 12.88 9.25
C PHE A 515 5.17 13.95 9.93
N GLN A 516 3.86 13.72 9.93
CA GLN A 516 2.85 14.46 10.68
C GLN A 516 1.99 13.53 11.53
N VAL A 517 1.08 14.13 12.31
CA VAL A 517 0.12 13.46 13.17
C VAL A 517 -1.25 13.95 12.76
N ASP A 518 -2.10 13.03 12.30
CA ASP A 518 -3.39 13.35 11.70
C ASP A 518 -4.55 12.79 12.53
N THR A 519 -5.69 13.44 12.41
CA THR A 519 -6.95 13.09 13.07
C THR A 519 -8.12 13.28 12.11
N PHE A 520 -9.22 12.56 12.35
CA PHE A 520 -10.46 12.82 11.62
C PHE A 520 -11.38 13.76 12.41
N SER A 521 -12.00 14.70 11.72
CA SER A 521 -13.16 15.42 12.24
C SER A 521 -14.43 14.53 12.14
N PRO A 522 -15.52 14.83 12.87
CA PRO A 522 -16.75 14.01 12.82
C PRO A 522 -17.47 13.93 11.46
N ASN A 523 -17.04 14.72 10.45
CA ASN A 523 -17.50 14.63 9.06
C ASN A 523 -16.49 13.93 8.12
N GLY A 524 -15.39 13.39 8.63
CA GLY A 524 -14.41 12.61 7.87
C GLY A 524 -13.37 13.42 7.09
N GLN A 525 -13.16 14.69 7.45
CA GLN A 525 -12.02 15.46 6.93
C GLN A 525 -10.77 15.14 7.76
N VAL A 526 -9.62 15.05 7.09
CA VAL A 526 -8.31 14.87 7.73
C VAL A 526 -7.84 16.22 8.28
N ASN A 527 -7.33 16.24 9.50
CA ASN A 527 -6.80 17.42 10.17
C ASN A 527 -5.41 17.12 10.72
N VAL A 528 -4.41 17.88 10.25
CA VAL A 528 -3.04 17.83 10.76
C VAL A 528 -2.99 18.50 12.13
N VAL A 529 -2.67 17.74 13.18
CA VAL A 529 -2.62 18.24 14.57
C VAL A 529 -1.19 18.41 15.10
N GLY A 530 -0.17 18.04 14.33
CA GLY A 530 1.20 18.48 14.55
C GLY A 530 2.25 17.61 13.87
N ASN A 531 3.49 18.09 13.77
CA ASN A 531 4.54 17.41 13.01
C ASN A 531 5.41 16.50 13.90
N LEU A 532 6.12 15.56 13.27
CA LEU A 532 7.12 14.69 13.90
C LEU A 532 8.48 14.94 13.25
N THR A 533 9.49 15.21 14.07
CA THR A 533 10.85 15.48 13.59
C THR A 533 11.67 14.18 13.52
N ASN A 534 12.59 14.10 12.55
CA ASN A 534 13.51 12.96 12.42
C ASN A 534 14.39 12.79 13.70
N ALA A 535 14.51 13.82 14.55
CA ALA A 535 15.15 13.72 15.85
C ALA A 535 14.31 12.94 16.89
N GLN A 536 12.97 13.04 16.85
CA GLN A 536 12.07 12.24 17.68
C GLN A 536 12.06 10.78 17.23
N LEU A 537 12.01 10.53 15.91
CA LEU A 537 12.04 9.17 15.36
C LEU A 537 13.37 8.45 15.67
N ARG A 538 14.51 9.12 15.47
CA ARG A 538 15.84 8.60 15.87
C ARG A 538 16.04 8.45 17.38
N ALA A 539 15.21 9.04 18.24
CA ALA A 539 15.25 8.74 19.67
C ALA A 539 14.62 7.38 20.01
N LEU A 540 13.79 6.84 19.10
CA LEU A 540 13.05 5.59 19.25
C LEU A 540 13.67 4.41 18.47
N SER A 541 14.56 4.67 17.51
CA SER A 541 15.34 3.64 16.81
C SER A 541 16.13 2.76 17.79
N GLY A 542 16.15 1.45 17.56
CA GLY A 542 16.59 0.39 18.49
C GLY A 542 18.04 0.47 18.96
#